data_AF-A0A2D7ICE8-F1
#
_entry.id   AF-A0A2D7ICE8-F1
#
_cell.length_a   1.000
_cell.length_b   1.000
_cell.length_c   1.000
_cell.angle_alpha   90.00
_cell.angle_beta   90.00
_cell.angle_gamma   90.00
#
_symmetry.space_group_name_H-M   'P 1'
#
loop_
_entity.id
_entity.type
_entity.pdbx_description
1 polymer ?
#
loop_
_entity_poly.entity_id
_entity_poly.type
_entity_poly.pdbx_seq_one_letter_code
_entity_poly.pdbx_strand_id
1 'polypeptide(L)'
;MKIFEVYNTDENIGPAPKGVCSRPASDLPASWISSCKSQGKRKRTGNRQEKIHGKTQRVAGKKVKGKKYGGPLPDYSAKKN
;
A
#
# COMPACT_ATOMS: atom_id res chain seq x y z
N MET A 1 19.02 17.28 -2.40
CA MET A 1 17.60 17.66 -2.57
C MET A 1 16.82 17.16 -1.36
N LYS A 2 16.48 18.05 -0.41
CA LYS A 2 15.62 17.73 0.74
C LYS A 2 14.18 17.83 0.27
N ILE A 3 13.57 16.70 -0.02
CA ILE A 3 12.26 16.54 -0.67
C ILE A 3 11.08 16.89 0.26
N PHE A 4 11.33 17.52 1.41
CA PHE A 4 10.36 17.59 2.51
C PHE A 4 9.43 18.81 2.47
N GLU A 5 9.66 19.78 1.60
CA GLU A 5 8.99 21.10 1.69
C GLU A 5 7.84 21.33 0.70
N VAL A 6 7.53 20.36 -0.17
CA VAL A 6 6.42 20.50 -1.14
C VAL A 6 5.52 19.28 -1.07
N TYR A 7 4.76 19.13 0.00
CA TYR A 7 3.70 18.12 0.07
C TYR A 7 2.40 18.76 0.53
N ASN A 8 1.76 19.49 -0.40
CA ASN A 8 0.30 19.52 -0.45
C ASN A 8 -0.16 18.06 -0.53
N THR A 9 -0.97 17.64 0.44
CA THR A 9 -1.32 16.26 0.77
C THR A 9 -2.12 15.47 -0.28
N ASP A 10 -2.30 16.03 -1.48
CA ASP A 10 -3.21 15.53 -2.51
C ASP A 10 -2.54 15.21 -3.85
N GLU A 11 -1.22 15.41 -3.99
CA GLU A 11 -0.53 15.02 -5.22
C GLU A 11 -0.20 13.52 -5.25
N ASN A 12 -0.58 12.85 -6.34
CA ASN A 12 -0.24 11.46 -6.63
C ASN A 12 1.27 11.35 -6.93
N ILE A 13 2.12 11.31 -5.89
CA ILE A 13 3.57 11.16 -5.99
C ILE A 13 3.93 9.70 -6.34
N GLY A 14 3.45 9.20 -7.48
CA GLY A 14 3.85 7.92 -8.09
C GLY A 14 3.89 6.67 -7.18
N PRO A 15 4.48 5.57 -7.65
CA PRO A 15 4.79 4.43 -6.79
C PRO A 15 5.96 4.77 -5.84
N ALA A 16 5.87 4.33 -4.58
CA ALA A 16 6.94 4.54 -3.61
C ALA A 16 8.26 3.89 -4.09
N PRO A 17 9.40 4.61 -4.04
CA PRO A 17 10.71 4.07 -4.40
C PRO A 17 11.06 2.83 -3.57
N LYS A 18 11.91 1.92 -4.08
CA LYS A 18 12.15 0.62 -3.43
C LYS A 18 12.64 0.75 -1.98
N GLY A 19 13.49 1.73 -1.68
CA GLY A 19 14.13 1.91 -0.37
C GLY A 19 13.29 2.64 0.68
N VAL A 20 12.24 3.38 0.31
CA VAL A 20 11.51 4.23 1.27
C VAL A 20 10.59 3.43 2.19
N CYS A 21 10.18 2.23 1.78
CA CYS A 21 9.25 1.40 2.55
C CYS A 21 9.80 0.88 3.88
N SER A 22 11.12 0.96 4.10
CA SER A 22 11.78 0.62 5.36
C SER A 22 11.79 1.77 6.37
N ARG A 23 11.53 3.01 5.92
CA ARG A 23 11.46 4.19 6.79
C ARG A 23 10.22 4.16 7.68
N PRO A 24 10.26 4.80 8.87
CA PRO A 24 9.08 4.95 9.72
C PRO A 24 7.94 5.67 8.97
N ALA A 25 6.70 5.35 9.31
CA ALA A 25 5.53 5.88 8.59
C ALA A 25 5.34 7.39 8.82
N SER A 26 5.81 7.92 9.95
CA SER A 26 5.83 9.35 10.26
C SER A 26 6.60 10.18 9.23
N ASP A 27 7.61 9.59 8.60
CA ASP A 27 8.53 10.27 7.69
C ASP A 27 8.10 10.18 6.22
N LEU A 28 6.96 9.53 5.94
CA LEU A 28 6.54 9.20 4.58
C LEU A 28 5.17 9.80 4.27
N PRO A 29 4.96 10.29 3.05
CA PRO A 29 3.64 10.74 2.63
C PRO A 29 2.65 9.57 2.59
N ALA A 30 1.37 9.86 2.81
CA ALA A 30 0.30 8.86 2.85
C ALA A 30 0.20 8.04 1.55
N SER A 31 0.45 8.67 0.40
CA SER A 31 0.51 8.03 -0.92
C SER A 31 1.57 6.94 -0.98
N TRP A 32 2.78 7.21 -0.46
CA TRP A 32 3.87 6.23 -0.41
C TRP A 32 3.61 5.12 0.60
N ILE A 33 3.05 5.44 1.76
CA ILE A 33 2.63 4.43 2.74
C ILE A 33 1.64 3.45 2.08
N SER A 34 0.68 3.96 1.32
CA SER A 34 -0.31 3.18 0.60
C SER A 34 0.33 2.33 -0.51
N SER A 35 1.26 2.91 -1.28
CA SER A 35 2.04 2.18 -2.29
C SER A 35 2.86 1.04 -1.68
N CYS A 36 3.58 1.28 -0.57
CA CYS A 36 4.35 0.26 0.15
C CYS A 36 3.49 -0.88 0.71
N LYS A 37 2.27 -0.57 1.19
CA LYS A 37 1.28 -1.57 1.62
C LYS A 37 0.81 -2.42 0.44
N SER A 38 0.51 -1.79 -0.70
CA SER A 38 0.07 -2.50 -1.91
C SER A 38 1.15 -3.40 -2.50
N GLN A 39 2.42 -2.98 -2.44
CA GLN A 39 3.58 -3.78 -2.82
C GLN A 39 3.90 -4.91 -1.82
N GLY A 40 3.19 -5.02 -0.69
CA GLY A 40 3.44 -6.01 0.36
C GLY A 40 4.72 -5.76 1.18
N LYS A 41 5.34 -4.58 1.06
CA LYS A 41 6.55 -4.20 1.82
C LYS A 41 6.22 -3.73 3.23
N ARG A 42 4.99 -3.26 3.45
CA ARG A 42 4.49 -2.81 4.76
C ARG A 42 3.22 -3.59 5.14
N LYS A 43 3.01 -3.78 6.45
CA LYS A 43 1.76 -4.37 6.98
C LYS A 43 0.57 -3.50 6.57
N ARG A 44 -0.52 -4.13 6.12
CA ARG A 44 -1.79 -3.42 5.90
C ARG A 44 -2.40 -2.97 7.24
N THR A 45 -3.18 -1.91 7.19
CA THR A 45 -3.93 -1.36 8.33
C THR A 45 -5.44 -1.48 8.09
N GLY A 46 -6.24 -1.28 9.13
CA GLY A 46 -7.71 -1.30 9.07
C GLY A 46 -8.33 -2.64 9.52
N ASN A 47 -9.58 -2.87 9.13
CA ASN A 47 -10.36 -4.05 9.53
C ASN A 47 -10.73 -4.96 8.34
N ARG A 48 -10.13 -4.72 7.17
CA ARG A 48 -10.52 -5.38 5.92
C ARG A 48 -10.26 -6.88 5.97
N GLN A 49 -11.25 -7.65 5.53
CA GLN A 49 -11.17 -9.10 5.36
C GLN A 49 -11.23 -9.42 3.87
N GLU A 50 -10.40 -10.35 3.43
CA GLU A 50 -10.34 -10.77 2.03
C GLU A 50 -10.18 -12.28 1.94
N LYS A 51 -10.77 -12.85 0.89
CA LYS A 51 -10.65 -14.28 0.60
C LYS A 51 -9.30 -14.53 -0.08
N ILE A 52 -8.39 -15.17 0.64
CA ILE A 52 -7.04 -15.51 0.17
C ILE A 52 -6.90 -17.03 0.25
N HIS A 53 -6.62 -17.68 -0.88
CA HIS A 53 -6.51 -19.15 -0.98
C HIS A 53 -7.74 -19.88 -0.41
N GLY A 54 -8.94 -19.43 -0.78
CA GLY A 54 -10.20 -20.07 -0.38
C GLY A 54 -10.68 -19.72 1.04
N LYS A 55 -9.84 -19.11 1.88
CA LYS A 55 -10.19 -18.74 3.26
C LYS A 55 -10.34 -17.23 3.41
N THR A 56 -11.45 -16.79 3.99
CA THR A 56 -11.63 -15.39 4.39
C THR A 56 -10.77 -15.10 5.60
N GLN A 57 -9.86 -14.15 5.46
CA GLN A 57 -8.96 -13.76 6.53
C GLN A 57 -8.75 -12.26 6.56
N ARG A 58 -8.52 -11.74 7.76
CA ARG A 58 -8.15 -10.35 7.96
C ARG A 58 -6.78 -10.08 7.35
N VAL A 59 -6.71 -9.04 6.52
CA VAL A 59 -5.47 -8.63 5.84
C VAL A 59 -4.67 -7.62 6.63
N ALA A 60 -5.33 -6.93 7.58
CA ALA A 60 -4.67 -6.02 8.49
C ALA A 60 -3.65 -6.74 9.37
N GLY A 61 -2.52 -6.07 9.62
CA GLY A 61 -1.36 -6.65 10.31
C GLY A 61 -0.50 -7.58 9.45
N LYS A 62 -0.95 -7.96 8.24
CA LYS A 62 -0.23 -8.85 7.33
C LYS A 62 0.45 -8.09 6.18
N LYS A 63 1.58 -8.63 5.71
CA LYS A 63 2.29 -8.18 4.51
C LYS A 63 1.78 -8.98 3.30
N VAL A 64 0.68 -8.52 2.70
CA VAL A 64 0.06 -9.17 1.54
C VAL A 64 0.21 -8.26 0.33
N LYS A 65 0.57 -8.78 -0.85
CA LYS A 65 0.63 -7.98 -2.09
C LYS A 65 -0.78 -7.77 -2.67
N GLY A 66 -1.00 -6.64 -3.34
CA GLY A 66 -2.20 -6.42 -4.16
C GLY A 66 -2.10 -7.14 -5.52
N LYS A 67 -3.23 -7.33 -6.22
CA LYS A 67 -3.25 -7.97 -7.56
C LYS A 67 -2.26 -7.36 -8.54
N LYS A 68 -2.22 -6.02 -8.62
CA LYS A 68 -1.28 -5.25 -9.47
C LYS A 68 0.19 -5.62 -9.26
N TYR A 69 0.55 -6.13 -8.09
CA TYR A 69 1.91 -6.55 -7.74
C TYR A 69 2.06 -8.08 -7.65
N GLY A 70 1.18 -8.83 -8.29
CA GLY A 70 1.17 -10.31 -8.31
C GLY A 70 0.67 -10.95 -7.01
N GLY A 71 -0.08 -10.21 -6.20
CA GLY A 71 -0.61 -10.70 -4.93
C GLY A 71 -2.01 -11.28 -5.00
N PRO A 72 -2.45 -12.01 -3.95
CA PRO A 72 -3.72 -12.72 -3.93
C PRO A 72 -4.94 -11.85 -3.65
N LEU A 73 -4.75 -10.56 -3.37
CA LEU A 73 -5.87 -9.65 -3.13
C LEU A 73 -6.51 -9.20 -4.44
N PRO A 74 -7.81 -8.89 -4.47
CA PRO A 74 -8.45 -8.39 -5.68
C PRO A 74 -7.87 -7.06 -6.16
N ASP A 75 -8.05 -6.78 -7.45
CA ASP A 75 -7.68 -5.49 -8.02
C ASP A 75 -8.76 -4.46 -7.69
N TYR A 76 -8.43 -3.50 -6.83
CA TYR A 76 -9.33 -2.43 -6.45
C TYR A 76 -9.24 -1.23 -7.41
N SER A 77 -8.27 -1.23 -8.34
CA SER A 77 -8.11 -0.19 -9.34
C SER A 77 -8.95 -0.45 -10.60
N ALA A 78 -9.42 -1.69 -10.77
CA ALA A 78 -10.36 -2.02 -11.82
C ALA A 78 -11.74 -1.43 -11.47
N LYS A 79 -12.18 -0.39 -12.20
CA LYS A 79 -13.59 0.00 -12.20
C LYS A 79 -14.41 -1.23 -12.59
N LYS A 80 -15.40 -1.61 -11.77
CA LYS A 80 -16.45 -2.51 -12.23
C LYS A 80 -17.25 -1.72 -13.27
N ASN A 81 -17.13 -2.11 -14.53
CA ASN A 81 -18.09 -1.73 -15.56
C ASN A 81 -19.44 -2.36 -15.24
#